data_AF-A0A1F8X8S6-F1
#
_entry.id   AF-A0A1F8X8S6-F1
#
_cell.length_a   1.000
_cell.length_b   1.000
_cell.length_c   1.000
_cell.angle_alpha   90.00
_cell.angle_beta   90.00
_cell.angle_gamma   90.00
#
_symmetry.space_group_name_H-M   'P 1'
#
loop_
_entity.id
_entity.type
_entity.pdbx_description
1 polymer ?
#
loop_
_entity_poly.entity_id
_entity_poly.type
_entity_poly.pdbx_seq_one_letter_code
_entity_poly.pdbx_strand_id
1 'polypeptide(L)' 'MKREGAKSQVLSTEKLHIENKTIFVDLKENEGGKFLQIAELSNDRRSTVVIPLSGLAAFMEVLQKIAGGTF' A
#
# COMPACT_ATOMS: atom_id res chain seq x y z
N MET A 1 21.75 -11.65 8.70
CA MET A 1 20.51 -12.36 9.10
C MET A 1 19.36 -11.81 8.27
N LYS A 2 18.79 -12.60 7.36
CA LYS A 2 17.50 -12.26 6.73
C LYS A 2 16.47 -12.34 7.85
N ARG A 3 15.87 -11.22 8.25
CA ARG A 3 14.71 -11.25 9.15
C ARG A 3 13.64 -12.03 8.39
N GLU A 4 13.32 -13.26 8.82
CA GLU A 4 12.06 -13.89 8.44
C GLU A 4 10.98 -12.87 8.81
N GLY A 5 10.39 -12.24 7.79
CA GLY A 5 9.46 -11.15 8.00
C GLY A 5 8.32 -11.66 8.87
N ALA A 6 8.06 -10.98 9.99
CA ALA A 6 6.95 -11.28 10.87
C ALA A 6 5.71 -11.58 10.02
N LYS A 7 5.14 -12.79 10.21
CA LYS A 7 4.07 -13.33 9.37
C LYS A 7 2.87 -12.39 9.47
N SER A 8 2.61 -11.60 8.43
CA SER A 8 1.51 -10.64 8.40
C SER A 8 0.23 -11.29 7.86
N GLN A 9 -0.89 -11.07 8.52
CA GLN A 9 -2.23 -11.45 8.03
C GLN A 9 -2.74 -10.37 7.06
N VAL A 10 -3.34 -10.78 5.94
CA VAL A 10 -4.07 -9.87 5.05
C VAL A 10 -5.49 -9.72 5.56
N LEU A 11 -5.92 -8.48 5.80
CA LEU A 11 -7.27 -8.14 6.27
C LEU A 11 -8.18 -7.74 5.12
N SER A 12 -7.64 -7.04 4.12
CA SER A 12 -8.34 -6.67 2.89
C SER A 12 -7.34 -6.48 1.75
N THR A 13 -7.79 -6.68 0.51
CA THR A 13 -7.03 -6.45 -0.71
C THR A 13 -7.93 -5.75 -1.71
N GLU A 14 -7.47 -4.61 -2.20
CA GLU A 14 -8.05 -3.91 -3.35
C GLU A 14 -7.11 -3.98 -4.55
N LYS A 15 -7.68 -4.04 -5.75
CA LYS A 15 -6.93 -4.10 -7.00
C LYS A 15 -7.40 -3.01 -7.95
N LEU A 16 -6.44 -2.27 -8.49
CA LEU A 16 -6.65 -1.21 -9.47
C LEU A 16 -5.88 -1.55 -10.74
N HIS A 17 -6.49 -1.31 -11.89
CA HIS A 17 -5.81 -1.36 -13.18
C HIS A 17 -5.82 0.04 -13.80
N ILE A 18 -4.64 0.59 -14.05
CA ILE A 18 -4.47 1.95 -14.55
C ILE A 18 -3.44 1.87 -15.68
N GLU A 19 -3.88 2.14 -16.91
CA GLU A 19 -3.05 1.98 -18.12
C GLU A 19 -2.40 0.58 -18.18
N ASN A 20 -1.07 0.48 -18.22
CA ASN A 20 -0.33 -0.79 -18.21
C ASN A 20 0.08 -1.24 -16.79
N LYS A 21 -0.40 -0.56 -15.74
CA LYS A 21 -0.07 -0.85 -14.34
C LYS A 21 -1.19 -1.63 -13.68
N THR A 22 -0.81 -2.65 -12.91
CA THR A 22 -1.70 -3.26 -11.92
C THR A 22 -1.21 -2.90 -10.53
N ILE A 23 -2.06 -2.25 -9.74
CA ILE A 23 -1.75 -1.84 -8.38
C ILE A 23 -2.58 -2.68 -7.41
N PHE A 24 -1.92 -3.30 -6.45
CA PHE A 24 -2.55 -3.99 -5.33
C PHE A 24 -2.37 -3.14 -4.08
N VAL A 25 -3.44 -2.94 -3.32
CA VAL A 25 -3.45 -2.23 -2.04
C VAL A 25 -3.96 -3.21 -1.00
N ASP A 26 -3.04 -3.76 -0.21
CA ASP A 26 -3.37 -4.70 0.86
C ASP A 26 -3.35 -3.98 2.21
N LEU A 27 -4.42 -4.12 3.00
CA LEU A 27 -4.38 -3.84 4.43
C LEU A 27 -3.91 -5.11 5.17
N LYS A 28 -2.80 -5.01 5.89
CA LYS A 28 -2.20 -6.12 6.63
C LYS A 28 -1.99 -5.78 8.10
N GLU A 29 -1.86 -6.82 8.91
CA GLU A 29 -1.58 -6.72 10.34
C GLU A 29 -0.51 -7.73 10.76
N ASN A 30 0.41 -7.31 11.62
CA ASN A 30 1.36 -8.17 12.31
C ASN A 30 1.52 -7.70 13.77
N GLU A 31 2.48 -8.25 14.52
CA GLU A 31 2.74 -7.87 15.91
C GLU A 31 3.09 -6.37 16.09
N GLY A 32 3.57 -5.70 15.03
CA GLY A 32 3.85 -4.27 15.01
C GLY A 32 2.63 -3.39 14.69
N GLY A 33 1.46 -3.98 14.50
CA GLY A 33 0.21 -3.30 14.17
C GLY A 33 -0.17 -3.37 12.68
N LYS A 34 -1.09 -2.48 12.29
CA LYS A 34 -1.67 -2.45 10.93
C LYS A 34 -0.88 -1.55 10.00
N PHE A 35 -0.81 -1.95 8.73
CA PHE A 35 -0.15 -1.18 7.67
C PHE A 35 -0.78 -1.50 6.30
N LEU A 36 -0.66 -0.55 5.38
CA LEU A 36 -0.92 -0.80 3.96
C LEU A 36 0.36 -1.26 3.27
N GLN A 37 0.25 -2.25 2.40
CA GLN A 37 1.27 -2.61 1.43
C GLN A 37 0.73 -2.34 0.03
N ILE A 38 1.33 -1.39 -0.67
CA ILE A 38 0.94 -1.03 -2.04
C ILE A 38 2.00 -1.60 -2.98
N ALA A 39 1.58 -2.50 -3.87
CA ALA A 39 2.44 -3.11 -4.88
C ALA A 39 2.03 -2.67 -6.28
N GLU A 40 2.94 -2.03 -7.01
CA GLU A 40 2.79 -1.76 -8.44
C GLU A 40 3.46 -2.88 -9.24
N LEU A 41 2.72 -3.45 -10.19
CA LEU A 41 3.25 -4.28 -11.28
C LEU A 41 3.16 -3.49 -12.58
N SER A 42 4.30 -3.25 -13.23
CA SER A 42 4.39 -2.69 -14.57
C SER A 42 5.34 -3.53 -15.42
N ASN A 43 4.81 -4.11 -16.51
CA ASN A 43 5.53 -5.05 -17.36
C ASN A 43 6.16 -6.20 -16.54
N ASP A 44 7.48 -6.21 -16.40
CA ASP A 44 8.29 -7.18 -15.67
C ASP A 44 8.80 -6.67 -14.31
N ARG A 45 8.47 -5.43 -13.94
CA ARG A 45 8.95 -4.80 -12.71
C ARG A 45 7.85 -4.77 -11.65
N ARG A 46 8.24 -5.16 -10.44
CA ARG A 46 7.44 -5.01 -9.22
C ARG A 46 8.08 -3.99 -8.29
N SER A 47 7.33 -2.98 -7.91
CA SER A 47 7.71 -2.01 -6.88
C SER A 47 6.73 -2.09 -5.71
N THR A 48 7.18 -1.87 -4.48
CA THR A 48 6.31 -1.96 -3.31
C THR A 48 6.67 -0.89 -2.29
N VAL A 49 5.65 -0.25 -1.71
CA VAL A 49 5.77 0.66 -0.58
C VAL A 49 4.91 0.15 0.57
N VAL A 50 5.36 0.35 1.80
CA VAL A 50 4.63 0.01 3.02
C VAL A 50 4.37 1.29 3.80
N ILE A 51 3.12 1.50 4.20
CA ILE A 51 2.66 2.69 4.92
C ILE A 51 2.02 2.23 6.23
N PRO A 52 2.59 2.55 7.40
CA PRO A 52 1.94 2.28 8.67
C PRO A 52 0.56 2.95 8.73
N LEU A 53 -0.43 2.27 9.31
CA LEU A 53 -1.80 2.79 9.34
C LEU A 53 -1.90 4.14 10.09
N SER A 54 -1.01 4.38 11.05
CA SER A 54 -0.89 5.66 11.75
C SER A 54 -0.58 6.86 10.84
N GLY A 55 0.08 6.64 9.70
CA GLY A 55 0.39 7.67 8.72
C GLY A 55 -0.63 7.83 7.60
N LEU A 56 -1.70 7.00 7.58
CA LEU A 56 -2.60 6.93 6.44
C LEU A 56 -3.38 8.24 6.22
N ALA A 57 -3.85 8.90 7.29
CA ALA A 57 -4.58 10.16 7.16
C ALA A 57 -3.75 11.25 6.47
N ALA A 58 -2.50 11.44 6.91
CA ALA A 58 -1.57 12.39 6.29
C ALA A 58 -1.22 12.00 4.84
N PHE A 59 -1.06 10.71 4.56
CA PHE A 59 -0.85 10.23 3.19
C PHE A 59 -2.02 10.58 2.28
N MET A 60 -3.26 10.36 2.73
CA MET A 60 -4.47 10.71 1.98
C MET A 60 -4.62 12.22 1.76
N GLU A 61 -4.30 13.04 2.77
CA GLU A 61 -4.29 14.50 2.64
C GLU A 61 -3.31 14.97 1.57
N VAL A 62 -2.11 14.39 1.52
CA VAL A 62 -1.12 14.69 0.47
C VAL A 62 -1.63 14.29 -0.91
N LEU A 63 -2.26 13.11 -1.05
CA LEU A 63 -2.85 12.69 -2.32
C LEU A 63 -3.96 13.64 -2.79
N GLN A 64 -4.88 14.02 -1.89
CA GLN A 64 -5.95 14.99 -2.20
C GLN A 64 -5.39 16.34 -2.61
N LYS A 65 -4.37 16.83 -1.91
CA LYS A 65 -3.69 18.09 -2.24
C LYS A 65 -3.04 18.05 -3.62
N ILE A 66 -2.39 16.94 -3.97
CA ILE A 66 -1.76 16.76 -5.30
C ILE A 66 -2.81 16.64 -6.40
N ALA A 67 -3.92 15.96 -6.13
CA ALA A 67 -5.00 15.78 -7.09
C ALA A 67 -5.77 17.07 -7.42
N GLY A 68 -5.54 18.17 -6.68
CA GLY A 68 -6.12 19.48 -6.95
C GLY A 68 -7.56 19.65 -6.46
N GLY A 69 -8.09 18.76 -5.62
CA GLY A 69 -9.43 18.90 -5.07
C GLY A 69 -9.88 17.75 -4.16
N THR A 70 -10.70 18.09 -3.17
CA THR A 70 -11.48 17.18 -2.31
C THR A 70 -12.41 16.31 -3.15
N PHE A 71 -12.22 14.99 -3.10
CA PHE A 71 -13.19 14.00 -3.56
C PHE A 71 -14.21 13.68 -2.47
#